data_AF-T0CCH3-F1
#
_entry.id   AF-T0CCH3-F1
#
_cell.length_a   1.000
_cell.length_b   1.000
_cell.length_c   1.000
_cell.angle_alpha   90.00
_cell.angle_beta   90.00
_cell.angle_gamma   90.00
#
_symmetry.space_group_name_H-M   'P 1'
#
loop_
_entity.id
_entity.type
_entity.pdbx_description
1 polymer ?
#
loop_
_entity_poly.entity_id
_entity_poly.type
_entity_poly.pdbx_seq_one_letter_code
_entity_poly.pdbx_strand_id
1 'polypeptide(L)'
;MPSNIIHYKSKADYESGIKSEISVPEKLAKDVTKVVEKTAKVTEAAAKASISTDALAIAQAGKKLAVDAVTTIAKSAVNAPEESSEAEKVAPVKELLPINRPAIFFLEGLHLSTLSSKGGLEDIAKSFSDGEFVSWNDEDKVFEDVLRRPKDQPIILVGHSLGGDAVVNLANRLNSAQAGFREVNLLVTLDSVGFDNDIIPKNVKKNLNFMLDRSFIFNDGPNVARDFKTTDVINILRPEGHTKIDEAADVHREIFQEITQVLDQNYLAKRKQQLAGLYRAFYEMNQQNNS
;
A
#
# COMPACT_ATOMS: atom_id res chain seq x y z
N MET A 1 8.48 -28.08 8.73
CA MET A 1 7.06 -28.38 8.47
C MET A 1 6.75 -27.81 7.08
N PRO A 2 6.30 -28.61 6.10
CA PRO A 2 5.91 -28.06 4.80
C PRO A 2 4.67 -27.16 4.98
N SER A 3 4.73 -25.94 4.45
CA SER A 3 3.64 -24.97 4.50
C SER A 3 2.54 -25.39 3.53
N ASN A 4 1.30 -25.51 4.01
CA ASN A 4 0.12 -25.74 3.17
C ASN A 4 -0.30 -24.41 2.52
N ILE A 5 0.53 -23.87 1.64
CA ILE A 5 0.23 -22.65 0.88
C ILE A 5 -0.70 -23.05 -0.28
N ILE A 6 -1.92 -22.52 -0.26
CA ILE A 6 -2.86 -22.65 -1.38
C ILE A 6 -2.63 -21.44 -2.29
N HIS A 7 -2.21 -21.68 -3.52
CA HIS A 7 -2.01 -20.65 -4.53
C HIS A 7 -3.27 -20.50 -5.39
N TYR A 8 -3.83 -19.30 -5.44
CA TYR A 8 -4.93 -18.95 -6.34
C TYR A 8 -4.38 -18.19 -7.55
N LYS A 9 -4.78 -18.59 -8.76
CA LYS A 9 -4.29 -18.01 -10.02
C LYS A 9 -5.07 -16.76 -10.47
N SER A 10 -6.24 -16.53 -9.89
CA SER A 10 -7.10 -15.39 -10.19
C SER A 10 -8.17 -15.19 -9.11
N LYS A 11 -8.85 -14.04 -9.12
CA LYS A 11 -10.01 -13.78 -8.27
C LYS A 11 -11.13 -14.81 -8.48
N ALA A 12 -11.41 -15.20 -9.72
CA ALA A 12 -12.40 -16.22 -10.03
C ALA A 12 -12.00 -17.61 -9.48
N ASP A 13 -10.71 -17.94 -9.43
CA ASP A 13 -10.18 -19.17 -8.84
C ASP A 13 -10.38 -19.18 -7.31
N TYR A 14 -10.20 -18.03 -6.66
CA TYR A 14 -10.51 -17.84 -5.24
C TYR A 14 -12.03 -17.93 -4.96
N GLU A 15 -12.85 -17.18 -5.72
CA GLU A 15 -14.31 -17.14 -5.55
C GLU A 15 -14.96 -18.52 -5.82
N SER A 16 -14.40 -19.32 -6.73
CA SER A 16 -14.88 -20.68 -7.02
C SER A 16 -14.39 -21.73 -6.02
N GLY A 17 -13.25 -21.50 -5.35
CA GLY A 17 -12.74 -22.34 -4.26
C GLY A 17 -13.55 -22.22 -2.96
N ILE A 18 -14.23 -21.09 -2.77
CA ILE A 18 -15.18 -20.88 -1.67
C ILE A 18 -16.55 -21.43 -2.11
N LYS A 19 -16.89 -22.65 -1.67
CA LYS A 19 -18.20 -23.26 -1.96
C LYS A 19 -19.34 -22.33 -1.53
N SER A 20 -20.05 -21.82 -2.54
CA SER A 20 -21.48 -21.47 -2.58
C SER A 20 -22.16 -21.17 -1.24
N GLU A 21 -22.10 -19.92 -0.82
CA GLU A 21 -23.25 -19.21 -0.27
C GLU A 21 -23.03 -17.72 -0.59
N ILE A 22 -24.07 -17.05 -1.08
CA ILE A 22 -24.11 -15.62 -1.46
C ILE A 22 -23.78 -15.33 -2.94
N SER A 23 -24.81 -15.43 -3.77
CA SER A 23 -24.95 -14.66 -5.01
C SER A 23 -25.06 -13.16 -4.72
N VAL A 24 -24.24 -12.30 -5.34
CA VAL A 24 -24.43 -10.83 -5.36
C VAL A 24 -24.31 -10.34 -6.79
N PRO A 25 -25.36 -9.68 -7.34
CA PRO A 25 -25.12 -8.30 -7.77
C PRO A 25 -26.13 -7.25 -7.24
N GLU A 26 -27.31 -7.63 -6.74
CA GLU A 26 -28.37 -6.64 -6.44
C GLU A 26 -28.39 -6.10 -4.99
N LYS A 27 -27.69 -6.79 -4.08
CA LYS A 27 -27.67 -6.43 -2.64
C LYS A 27 -26.65 -5.33 -2.32
N LEU A 28 -25.58 -5.24 -3.12
CA LEU A 28 -24.45 -4.33 -2.89
C LEU A 28 -24.87 -2.85 -3.00
N ALA A 29 -25.72 -2.50 -3.98
CA ALA A 29 -26.18 -1.12 -4.15
C ALA A 29 -27.04 -0.64 -2.96
N LYS A 30 -27.95 -1.48 -2.46
CA LYS A 30 -28.82 -1.14 -1.32
C LYS A 30 -28.07 -1.07 0.01
N ASP A 31 -27.04 -1.89 0.18
CA ASP A 31 -26.24 -1.88 1.40
C ASP A 31 -25.24 -0.71 1.41
N VAL A 32 -24.69 -0.31 0.26
CA VAL A 32 -23.89 0.94 0.13
C VAL A 32 -24.74 2.18 0.45
N THR A 33 -25.97 2.29 -0.07
CA THR A 33 -26.83 3.45 0.26
C THR A 33 -27.16 3.50 1.75
N LYS A 34 -27.41 2.35 2.40
CA LYS A 34 -27.66 2.29 3.85
C LYS A 34 -26.43 2.61 4.70
N VAL A 35 -25.24 2.20 4.26
CA VAL A 35 -23.97 2.53 4.93
C VAL A 35 -23.67 4.01 4.78
N VAL A 36 -23.86 4.62 3.60
CA VAL A 36 -23.71 6.06 3.38
C VAL A 36 -24.70 6.87 4.24
N GLU A 37 -25.97 6.46 4.32
CA GLU A 37 -26.97 7.12 5.16
C GLU A 37 -26.70 6.99 6.66
N LYS A 38 -26.25 5.82 7.14
CA LYS A 38 -25.83 5.64 8.54
C LYS A 38 -24.58 6.43 8.86
N THR A 39 -23.61 6.49 7.94
CA THR A 39 -22.35 7.21 8.12
C THR A 39 -22.61 8.71 8.16
N ALA A 40 -23.47 9.25 7.28
CA ALA A 40 -23.90 10.65 7.31
C ALA A 40 -24.58 11.03 8.64
N LYS A 41 -25.40 10.14 9.21
CA LYS A 41 -26.04 10.37 10.52
C LYS A 41 -25.06 10.29 11.69
N VAL A 42 -24.08 9.39 11.61
CA VAL A 42 -23.02 9.27 12.63
C VAL A 42 -22.06 10.46 12.55
N THR A 43 -21.72 10.96 11.36
CA THR A 43 -20.87 12.16 11.21
C THR A 43 -21.58 13.43 11.65
N GLU A 44 -22.88 13.56 11.40
CA GLU A 44 -23.67 14.72 11.86
C GLU A 44 -23.90 14.70 13.38
N ALA A 45 -24.13 13.52 13.96
CA ALA A 45 -24.09 13.35 15.41
C ALA A 45 -22.68 13.59 15.96
N ALA A 46 -21.65 13.22 15.19
CA ALA A 46 -20.26 13.33 15.60
C ALA A 46 -19.77 14.77 15.72
N ALA A 47 -20.15 15.59 14.74
CA ALA A 47 -19.83 17.01 14.69
C ALA A 47 -20.58 17.83 15.75
N LYS A 48 -21.73 17.36 16.25
CA LYS A 48 -22.58 18.11 17.19
C LYS A 48 -22.26 17.89 18.67
N ALA A 49 -21.42 16.92 19.03
CA ALA A 49 -21.25 16.52 20.43
C ALA A 49 -19.82 16.49 20.97
N SER A 50 -18.90 17.40 20.59
CA SER A 50 -17.54 17.50 21.19
C SER A 50 -16.86 16.14 21.41
N ILE A 51 -16.70 15.35 20.34
CA ILE A 51 -16.54 13.91 20.47
C ILE A 51 -15.08 13.47 20.56
N SER A 52 -14.88 12.36 21.28
CA SER A 52 -13.66 11.59 21.38
C SER A 52 -12.95 11.40 20.03
N THR A 53 -11.63 11.32 20.10
CA THR A 53 -10.72 11.04 18.97
C THR A 53 -11.15 9.85 18.13
N ASP A 54 -11.72 8.82 18.74
CA ASP A 54 -12.21 7.62 18.05
C ASP A 54 -13.36 7.91 17.08
N ALA A 55 -14.30 8.80 17.44
CA ALA A 55 -15.43 9.10 16.56
C ALA A 55 -15.01 9.93 15.34
N LEU A 56 -14.03 10.82 15.52
CA LEU A 56 -13.42 11.56 14.40
C LEU A 56 -12.70 10.60 13.45
N ALA A 57 -11.95 9.64 13.97
CA ALA A 57 -11.25 8.65 13.17
C ALA A 57 -12.24 7.76 12.38
N ILE A 58 -13.34 7.31 13.01
CA ILE A 58 -14.40 6.55 12.33
C ILE A 58 -15.07 7.40 11.25
N ALA A 59 -15.38 8.67 11.53
CA ALA A 59 -15.97 9.59 10.57
C ALA A 59 -15.07 9.79 9.33
N GLN A 60 -13.77 9.97 9.56
CA GLN A 60 -12.78 10.11 8.49
C GLN A 60 -12.66 8.83 7.66
N ALA A 61 -12.59 7.66 8.31
CA ALA A 61 -12.55 6.37 7.63
C ALA A 61 -13.81 6.15 6.77
N GLY A 62 -14.99 6.42 7.32
CA GLY A 62 -16.26 6.31 6.60
C GLY A 62 -16.33 7.26 5.40
N LYS A 63 -15.80 8.48 5.52
CA LYS A 63 -15.69 9.43 4.40
C LYS A 63 -14.74 8.90 3.32
N LYS A 64 -13.57 8.40 3.69
CA LYS A 64 -12.58 7.85 2.75
C LYS A 64 -13.19 6.69 1.95
N LEU A 65 -13.74 5.69 2.64
CA LEU A 65 -14.40 4.55 2.02
C LEU A 65 -15.54 4.96 1.06
N ALA A 66 -16.31 5.99 1.42
CA ALA A 66 -17.36 6.50 0.53
C ALA A 66 -16.79 7.14 -0.75
N VAL A 67 -15.70 7.90 -0.64
CA VAL A 67 -15.00 8.48 -1.80
C VAL A 67 -14.42 7.39 -2.69
N ASP A 68 -13.80 6.38 -2.09
CA ASP A 68 -13.18 5.25 -2.81
C ASP A 68 -14.25 4.41 -3.53
N ALA A 69 -15.39 4.17 -2.89
CA ALA A 69 -16.51 3.49 -3.53
C ALA A 69 -17.04 4.26 -4.76
N VAL A 70 -17.21 5.59 -4.64
CA VAL A 70 -17.70 6.42 -5.76
C VAL A 70 -16.70 6.43 -6.91
N THR A 71 -15.40 6.58 -6.62
CA THR A 71 -14.36 6.56 -7.65
C THR A 71 -14.26 5.20 -8.34
N THR A 72 -14.40 4.11 -7.59
CA THR A 72 -14.43 2.74 -8.14
C THR A 72 -15.60 2.53 -9.09
N ILE A 73 -16.81 2.98 -8.72
CA ILE A 73 -17.99 2.91 -9.59
C ILE A 73 -17.77 3.74 -10.86
N ALA A 74 -17.21 4.95 -10.74
CA ALA A 74 -16.91 5.81 -11.88
C ALA A 74 -15.90 5.17 -12.84
N LYS A 75 -14.81 4.58 -12.33
CA LYS A 75 -13.81 3.84 -13.12
C LYS A 75 -14.39 2.62 -13.81
N SER A 76 -15.31 1.89 -13.14
CA SER A 76 -15.94 0.69 -13.70
C SER A 76 -16.99 1.00 -14.76
N ALA A 77 -17.61 2.17 -14.71
CA ALA A 77 -18.61 2.62 -15.68
C ALA A 77 -18.01 3.20 -16.98
N VAL A 78 -16.70 3.50 -16.99
CA VAL A 78 -16.04 4.21 -18.10
C VAL A 78 -14.77 3.47 -18.52
N ASN A 79 -14.86 2.67 -19.60
CA ASN A 79 -13.69 2.25 -20.39
C ASN A 79 -13.20 3.40 -21.28
N ALA A 80 -12.70 4.50 -20.69
CA ALA A 80 -12.16 5.64 -21.45
C ALA A 80 -10.98 6.30 -20.68
N PRO A 81 -10.01 6.90 -21.40
CA PRO A 81 -8.71 7.28 -20.85
C PRO A 81 -8.81 8.42 -19.84
N GLU A 82 -7.90 8.41 -18.87
CA GLU A 82 -7.72 9.44 -17.84
C GLU A 82 -7.66 10.84 -18.47
N GLU A 83 -8.72 11.64 -18.29
CA GLU A 83 -8.67 13.08 -18.47
C GLU A 83 -7.98 13.70 -17.25
N SER A 84 -6.85 14.36 -17.52
CA SER A 84 -6.09 15.16 -16.59
C SER A 84 -6.94 16.31 -16.06
N SER A 85 -7.26 16.30 -14.76
CA SER A 85 -7.80 17.49 -14.09
C SER A 85 -6.74 18.57 -14.00
N GLU A 86 -7.15 19.80 -14.30
CA GLU A 86 -6.35 21.03 -14.32
C GLU A 86 -5.44 21.19 -13.09
N ALA A 87 -4.18 21.55 -13.37
CA ALA A 87 -3.17 21.84 -12.36
C ALA A 87 -3.58 23.04 -11.51
N GLU A 88 -3.90 22.77 -10.25
CA GLU A 88 -4.06 23.78 -9.22
C GLU A 88 -2.71 24.47 -8.98
N LYS A 89 -2.70 25.81 -9.01
CA LYS A 89 -1.49 26.62 -8.84
C LYS A 89 -0.95 26.47 -7.43
N VAL A 90 0.05 25.61 -7.27
CA VAL A 90 0.75 25.40 -5.99
C VAL A 90 1.52 26.68 -5.62
N ALA A 91 1.27 27.19 -4.42
CA ALA A 91 2.05 28.26 -3.79
C ALA A 91 3.55 27.92 -3.77
N PRO A 92 4.46 28.90 -3.71
CA PRO A 92 5.91 28.64 -3.73
C PRO A 92 6.29 27.73 -2.55
N VAL A 93 6.65 26.49 -2.91
CA VAL A 93 7.10 25.46 -1.98
C VAL A 93 8.39 25.96 -1.34
N LYS A 94 8.36 26.14 -0.02
CA LYS A 94 9.56 26.29 0.79
C LYS A 94 10.44 25.08 0.48
N GLU A 95 11.57 25.26 -0.22
CA GLU A 95 12.42 24.15 -0.68
C GLU A 95 12.75 23.22 0.49
N LEU A 96 12.06 22.09 0.53
CA LEU A 96 12.28 21.07 1.54
C LEU A 96 13.54 20.31 1.17
N LEU A 97 14.42 20.11 2.15
CA LEU A 97 15.69 19.42 1.92
C LEU A 97 15.46 17.99 1.41
N PRO A 98 16.31 17.48 0.51
CA PRO A 98 16.22 16.12 -0.01
C PRO A 98 16.44 15.08 1.11
N ILE A 99 15.76 13.94 1.01
CA ILE A 99 15.88 12.82 1.96
C ILE A 99 16.72 11.73 1.31
N ASN A 100 17.95 11.51 1.79
CA ASN A 100 18.91 10.59 1.18
C ASN A 100 18.96 9.20 1.85
N ARG A 101 17.79 8.60 2.07
CA ARG A 101 17.64 7.25 2.64
C ARG A 101 16.47 6.51 1.96
N PRO A 102 16.40 5.18 2.06
CA PRO A 102 15.22 4.41 1.66
C PRO A 102 13.90 5.02 2.15
N ALA A 103 12.84 4.84 1.37
CA ALA A 103 11.47 5.04 1.82
C ALA A 103 10.96 3.71 2.36
N ILE A 104 10.81 3.59 3.67
CA ILE A 104 10.25 2.40 4.32
C ILE A 104 9.10 2.88 5.19
N PHE A 105 7.87 2.75 4.69
CA PHE A 105 6.69 3.24 5.37
C PHE A 105 5.78 2.09 5.80
N PHE A 106 5.29 2.21 7.03
CA PHE A 106 4.37 1.29 7.68
C PHE A 106 3.10 2.07 8.01
N LEU A 107 2.03 1.83 7.26
CA LEU A 107 0.75 2.53 7.39
C LEU A 107 -0.22 1.66 8.20
N GLU A 108 -0.54 2.13 9.40
CA GLU A 108 -1.54 1.51 10.26
C GLU A 108 -2.94 1.92 9.82
N GLY A 109 -3.90 1.00 9.96
CA GLY A 109 -5.31 1.27 9.73
C GLY A 109 -5.95 2.08 10.85
N LEU A 110 -7.26 1.89 11.01
CA LEU A 110 -8.04 2.64 12.00
C LEU A 110 -7.62 2.28 13.43
N HIS A 111 -6.84 3.15 14.07
CA HIS A 111 -6.47 2.98 15.46
C HIS A 111 -7.60 3.46 16.39
N LEU A 112 -8.44 2.53 16.86
CA LEU A 112 -9.46 2.81 17.87
C LEU A 112 -8.90 2.50 19.26
N SER A 113 -9.02 3.45 20.18
CA SER A 113 -8.46 3.39 21.54
C SER A 113 -8.81 2.13 22.35
N THR A 114 -9.85 1.40 21.94
CA THR A 114 -10.39 0.21 22.60
C THR A 114 -10.20 -1.10 21.83
N LEU A 115 -9.75 -1.02 20.58
CA LEU A 115 -9.63 -2.17 19.67
C LEU A 115 -8.24 -2.30 19.03
N SER A 116 -7.34 -1.33 19.26
CA SER A 116 -5.97 -1.43 18.77
C SER A 116 -5.15 -2.42 19.60
N SER A 117 -4.42 -3.27 18.87
CA SER A 117 -3.26 -3.99 19.40
C SER A 117 -2.20 -2.97 19.81
N LYS A 118 -1.48 -3.25 20.91
CA LYS A 118 -0.24 -2.55 21.25
C LYS A 118 0.91 -3.36 20.67
N GLY A 119 1.46 -2.93 19.55
CA GLY A 119 2.53 -3.64 18.84
C GLY A 119 2.11 -4.04 17.44
N GLY A 120 2.85 -4.97 16.85
CA GLY A 120 2.57 -5.47 15.51
C GLY A 120 3.33 -4.71 14.43
N LEU A 121 2.64 -3.98 13.57
CA LEU A 121 3.27 -3.27 12.46
C LEU A 121 4.31 -2.22 12.92
N GLU A 122 4.04 -1.55 14.05
CA GLU A 122 4.97 -0.61 14.68
C GLU A 122 6.27 -1.29 15.13
N ASP A 123 6.22 -2.55 15.58
CA ASP A 123 7.40 -3.29 16.03
C ASP A 123 8.30 -3.68 14.85
N ILE A 124 7.69 -4.03 13.71
CA ILE A 124 8.44 -4.25 12.47
C ILE A 124 9.10 -2.94 12.05
N ALA A 125 8.37 -1.82 12.08
CA ALA A 125 8.91 -0.52 11.70
C ALA A 125 10.14 -0.13 12.53
N LYS A 126 10.09 -0.31 13.86
CA LYS A 126 11.20 -0.04 14.78
C LYS A 126 12.44 -0.92 14.54
N SER A 127 12.28 -2.04 13.86
CA SER A 127 13.40 -2.94 13.52
C SER A 127 14.27 -2.40 12.37
N PHE A 128 13.80 -1.36 11.66
CA PHE A 128 14.55 -0.70 10.59
C PHE A 128 14.88 0.75 10.98
N SER A 129 16.15 1.14 10.88
CA SER A 129 16.59 2.51 11.23
C SER A 129 15.91 3.60 10.39
N ASP A 130 15.52 3.26 9.16
CA ASP A 130 14.84 4.15 8.22
C ASP A 130 13.32 3.91 8.16
N GLY A 131 12.79 3.03 9.02
CA GLY A 131 11.37 2.69 9.09
C GLY A 131 10.54 3.82 9.70
N GLU A 132 9.44 4.16 9.03
CA GLU A 132 8.50 5.19 9.46
C GLU A 132 7.11 4.59 9.66
N PHE A 133 6.64 4.59 10.91
CA PHE A 133 5.29 4.19 11.28
C PHE A 133 4.36 5.41 11.26
N VAL A 134 3.30 5.33 10.48
CA VAL A 134 2.38 6.45 10.19
C VAL A 134 0.94 5.96 10.12
N SER A 135 -0.01 6.88 10.21
CA SER A 135 -1.43 6.56 10.02
C SER A 135 -1.77 6.46 8.54
N TRP A 136 -2.76 5.64 8.18
CA TRP A 136 -3.37 5.64 6.84
C TRP A 136 -3.81 7.03 6.36
N ASN A 137 -4.14 7.93 7.29
CA ASN A 137 -4.57 9.30 6.99
C ASN A 137 -3.39 10.26 6.68
N ASP A 138 -2.14 9.82 6.83
CA ASP A 138 -0.94 10.58 6.49
C ASP A 138 -0.47 10.33 5.04
N GLU A 139 -1.33 9.77 4.19
CA GLU A 139 -1.03 9.37 2.81
C GLU A 139 -0.34 10.48 1.99
N ASP A 140 -0.89 11.70 2.03
CA ASP A 140 -0.31 12.84 1.30
C ASP A 140 1.09 13.21 1.79
N LYS A 141 1.32 13.15 3.10
CA LYS A 141 2.64 13.40 3.67
C LYS A 141 3.63 12.33 3.19
N VAL A 142 3.23 11.06 3.21
CA VAL A 142 4.07 9.95 2.73
C VAL A 142 4.41 10.14 1.25
N PHE A 143 3.42 10.52 0.43
CA PHE A 143 3.63 10.79 -0.99
C PHE A 143 4.69 11.87 -1.21
N GLU A 144 4.57 13.02 -0.55
CA GLU A 144 5.53 14.12 -0.65
C GLU A 144 6.94 13.70 -0.16
N ASP A 145 7.02 12.96 0.95
CA ASP A 145 8.29 12.48 1.47
C ASP A 145 8.96 11.46 0.53
N VAL A 146 8.19 10.64 -0.20
CA VAL A 146 8.72 9.77 -1.26
C VAL A 146 9.27 10.61 -2.41
N LEU A 147 8.57 11.66 -2.85
CA LEU A 147 9.03 12.53 -3.94
C LEU A 147 10.34 13.26 -3.62
N ARG A 148 10.59 13.55 -2.35
CA ARG A 148 11.85 14.17 -1.86
C ARG A 148 13.05 13.22 -1.81
N ARG A 149 12.84 11.92 -2.03
CA ARG A 149 13.92 10.92 -2.07
C ARG A 149 14.43 10.71 -3.50
N PRO A 150 15.75 10.53 -3.70
CA PRO A 150 16.32 10.17 -5.00
C PRO A 150 15.63 8.95 -5.64
N LYS A 151 15.55 8.94 -6.97
CA LYS A 151 14.86 7.86 -7.73
C LYS A 151 15.53 6.48 -7.58
N ASP A 152 16.80 6.44 -7.20
CA ASP A 152 17.57 5.23 -6.96
C ASP A 152 17.47 4.76 -5.49
N GLN A 153 16.67 5.40 -4.64
CA GLN A 153 16.37 4.89 -3.32
C GLN A 153 15.14 3.98 -3.39
N PRO A 154 15.17 2.82 -2.70
CA PRO A 154 14.07 1.89 -2.75
C PRO A 154 12.86 2.45 -2.01
N ILE A 155 11.68 2.12 -2.53
CA ILE A 155 10.38 2.45 -1.94
C ILE A 155 9.72 1.15 -1.49
N ILE A 156 9.46 1.06 -0.20
CA ILE A 156 8.84 -0.06 0.49
C ILE A 156 7.64 0.48 1.24
N LEU A 157 6.46 -0.08 0.96
CA LEU A 157 5.20 0.31 1.56
C LEU A 157 4.55 -0.92 2.20
N VAL A 158 4.23 -0.85 3.48
CA VAL A 158 3.56 -1.92 4.23
C VAL A 158 2.31 -1.34 4.87
N GLY A 159 1.15 -1.92 4.62
CA GLY A 159 -0.13 -1.40 5.09
C GLY A 159 -1.00 -2.48 5.72
N HIS A 160 -1.63 -2.15 6.84
CA HIS A 160 -2.59 -3.02 7.54
C HIS A 160 -3.99 -2.41 7.53
N SER A 161 -5.03 -3.21 7.24
CA SER A 161 -6.42 -2.74 7.24
C SER A 161 -6.61 -1.58 6.24
N LEU A 162 -7.14 -0.42 6.68
CA LEU A 162 -7.19 0.82 5.88
C LEU A 162 -5.82 1.33 5.42
N GLY A 163 -4.76 0.97 6.15
CA GLY A 163 -3.38 1.23 5.74
C GLY A 163 -3.00 0.43 4.51
N GLY A 164 -3.55 -0.78 4.33
CA GLY A 164 -3.40 -1.60 3.14
C GLY A 164 -3.94 -0.90 1.89
N ASP A 165 -5.15 -0.34 2.00
CA ASP A 165 -5.74 0.48 0.95
C ASP A 165 -4.90 1.73 0.65
N ALA A 166 -4.45 2.43 1.69
CA ALA A 166 -3.63 3.62 1.55
C ALA A 166 -2.29 3.34 0.82
N VAL A 167 -1.63 2.22 1.10
CA VAL A 167 -0.38 1.87 0.38
C VAL A 167 -0.60 1.49 -1.07
N VAL A 168 -1.75 0.89 -1.42
CA VAL A 168 -2.12 0.62 -2.81
C VAL A 168 -2.46 1.92 -3.54
N ASN A 169 -3.16 2.86 -2.88
CA ASN A 169 -3.43 4.18 -3.43
C ASN A 169 -2.12 4.96 -3.67
N LEU A 170 -1.22 4.98 -2.69
CA LEU A 170 0.13 5.54 -2.85
C LEU A 170 0.87 4.94 -4.05
N ALA A 171 0.86 3.62 -4.20
CA ALA A 171 1.50 2.96 -5.33
C ALA A 171 0.91 3.43 -6.67
N ASN A 172 -0.42 3.58 -6.77
CA ASN A 172 -1.09 4.12 -7.95
C ASN A 172 -0.70 5.58 -8.22
N ARG A 173 -0.70 6.45 -7.19
CA ARG A 173 -0.27 7.86 -7.31
C ARG A 173 1.18 7.97 -7.76
N LEU A 174 2.05 7.10 -7.26
CA LEU A 174 3.46 7.01 -7.64
C LEU A 174 3.65 6.53 -9.10
N ASN A 175 2.67 5.82 -9.66
CA ASN A 175 2.62 5.41 -11.07
C ASN A 175 2.12 6.51 -12.02
N SER A 176 2.28 7.78 -11.66
CA SER A 176 1.83 8.92 -12.46
C SER A 176 3.00 9.72 -13.05
N ALA A 177 2.70 10.52 -14.08
CA ALA A 177 3.65 11.47 -14.65
C ALA A 177 4.10 12.52 -13.62
N GLN A 178 3.19 12.97 -12.74
CA GLN A 178 3.49 13.93 -11.67
C GLN A 178 4.52 13.37 -10.69
N ALA A 179 4.39 12.10 -10.32
CA ALA A 179 5.39 11.43 -9.48
C ALA A 179 6.68 11.06 -10.26
N GLY A 180 6.67 11.18 -11.58
CA GLY A 180 7.77 10.77 -12.44
C GLY A 180 7.94 9.24 -12.51
N PHE A 181 6.82 8.52 -12.43
CA PHE A 181 6.71 7.05 -12.47
C PHE A 181 7.65 6.36 -11.48
N ARG A 182 7.48 6.64 -10.19
CA ARG A 182 8.30 6.04 -9.14
C ARG A 182 7.97 4.55 -9.02
N GLU A 183 9.01 3.74 -9.02
CA GLU A 183 8.91 2.30 -8.79
C GLU A 183 8.75 2.02 -7.30
N VAL A 184 7.83 1.13 -6.95
CA VAL A 184 7.67 0.57 -5.60
C VAL A 184 8.32 -0.81 -5.59
N ASN A 185 9.37 -0.98 -4.80
CA ASN A 185 10.15 -2.22 -4.78
C ASN A 185 9.43 -3.35 -4.07
N LEU A 186 8.73 -3.01 -2.98
CA LEU A 186 7.93 -3.95 -2.20
C LEU A 186 6.66 -3.25 -1.71
N LEU A 187 5.53 -3.88 -1.97
CA LEU A 187 4.22 -3.50 -1.44
C LEU A 187 3.70 -4.66 -0.58
N VAL A 188 3.38 -4.41 0.67
CA VAL A 188 2.79 -5.43 1.54
C VAL A 188 1.43 -4.96 2.01
N THR A 189 0.43 -5.82 1.87
CA THR A 189 -0.93 -5.60 2.37
C THR A 189 -1.27 -6.68 3.39
N LEU A 190 -1.71 -6.26 4.57
CA LEU A 190 -2.16 -7.12 5.66
C LEU A 190 -3.65 -6.88 5.82
N ASP A 191 -4.44 -7.89 5.47
CA ASP A 191 -5.90 -7.92 5.54
C ASP A 191 -6.54 -6.58 5.15
N SER A 192 -6.24 -6.13 3.92
CA SER A 192 -6.59 -4.80 3.44
C SER A 192 -8.10 -4.59 3.47
N VAL A 193 -8.50 -3.39 3.89
CA VAL A 193 -9.90 -2.95 3.92
C VAL A 193 -10.02 -1.72 3.04
N GLY A 194 -10.75 -1.81 1.94
CA GLY A 194 -10.92 -0.69 1.01
C GLY A 194 -11.83 -1.03 -0.16
N PHE A 195 -11.70 -0.27 -1.25
CA PHE A 195 -12.34 -0.55 -2.53
C PHE A 195 -11.28 -0.48 -3.64
N ASP A 196 -11.29 -1.44 -4.57
CA ASP A 196 -10.38 -1.46 -5.74
C ASP A 196 -8.89 -1.46 -5.38
N ASN A 197 -8.54 -1.96 -4.18
CA ASN A 197 -7.15 -2.15 -3.77
C ASN A 197 -6.63 -3.56 -4.13
N ASP A 198 -7.45 -4.38 -4.79
CA ASP A 198 -7.10 -5.73 -5.26
C ASP A 198 -6.31 -5.72 -6.58
N ILE A 199 -6.21 -4.57 -7.27
CA ILE A 199 -5.41 -4.43 -8.50
C ILE A 199 -4.11 -3.67 -8.25
N ILE A 200 -3.00 -4.40 -8.31
CA ILE A 200 -1.67 -3.85 -8.04
C ILE A 200 -1.09 -3.17 -9.29
N PRO A 201 -0.64 -1.90 -9.21
CA PRO A 201 -0.15 -1.18 -10.37
C PRO A 201 1.22 -1.68 -10.86
N LYS A 202 1.48 -1.47 -12.15
CA LYS A 202 2.68 -1.99 -12.87
C LYS A 202 4.02 -1.46 -12.34
N ASN A 203 4.03 -0.36 -11.59
CA ASN A 203 5.24 0.20 -10.98
C ASN A 203 5.63 -0.53 -9.68
N VAL A 204 4.81 -1.47 -9.20
CA VAL A 204 5.15 -2.33 -8.07
C VAL A 204 5.93 -3.53 -8.61
N LYS A 205 7.13 -3.77 -8.09
CA LYS A 205 7.94 -4.94 -8.45
C LYS A 205 7.42 -6.22 -7.81
N LYS A 206 7.12 -6.17 -6.51
CA LYS A 206 6.65 -7.32 -5.73
C LYS A 206 5.57 -6.88 -4.76
N ASN A 207 4.49 -7.64 -4.70
CA ASN A 207 3.44 -7.50 -3.71
C ASN A 207 3.27 -8.79 -2.90
N LEU A 208 3.24 -8.64 -1.57
CA LEU A 208 2.83 -9.68 -0.64
C LEU A 208 1.47 -9.29 -0.06
N ASN A 209 0.48 -10.15 -0.25
CA ASN A 209 -0.87 -9.94 0.26
C ASN A 209 -1.19 -11.01 1.29
N PHE A 210 -1.21 -10.64 2.56
CA PHE A 210 -1.64 -11.51 3.65
C PHE A 210 -3.13 -11.31 3.87
N MET A 211 -3.95 -12.28 3.47
CA MET A 211 -5.41 -12.20 3.50
C MET A 211 -5.98 -13.22 4.47
N LEU A 212 -7.06 -12.89 5.17
CA LEU A 212 -7.67 -13.82 6.11
C LEU A 212 -8.51 -14.91 5.44
N ASP A 213 -8.61 -16.07 6.10
CA ASP A 213 -9.48 -17.18 5.71
C ASP A 213 -10.98 -16.91 5.91
N ARG A 214 -11.33 -15.74 6.44
CA ARG A 214 -12.69 -15.32 6.78
C ARG A 214 -13.02 -14.02 6.06
N SER A 215 -14.07 -14.05 5.25
CA SER A 215 -14.62 -12.85 4.62
C SER A 215 -15.34 -11.98 5.63
N PHE A 216 -14.71 -10.88 6.04
CA PHE A 216 -15.46 -9.70 6.43
C PHE A 216 -15.95 -9.00 5.16
N ILE A 217 -17.13 -8.35 5.22
CA ILE A 217 -17.83 -7.75 4.06
C ILE A 217 -16.99 -6.66 3.36
N PHE A 218 -15.93 -6.17 4.01
CA PHE A 218 -15.03 -5.11 3.54
C PHE A 218 -13.57 -5.54 3.42
N ASN A 219 -13.25 -6.82 3.61
CA ASN A 219 -11.89 -7.31 3.35
C ASN A 219 -11.75 -7.58 1.86
N ASP A 220 -10.70 -7.00 1.27
CA ASP A 220 -10.36 -7.29 -0.12
C ASP A 220 -9.84 -8.71 -0.27
N GLY A 221 -10.15 -9.30 -1.42
CA GLY A 221 -9.79 -10.67 -1.74
C GLY A 221 -8.32 -10.82 -2.15
N PRO A 222 -7.98 -11.81 -2.99
CA PRO A 222 -6.62 -11.91 -3.53
C PRO A 222 -6.28 -10.70 -4.40
N ASN A 223 -5.08 -10.17 -4.21
CA ASN A 223 -4.51 -9.16 -5.07
C ASN A 223 -4.13 -9.76 -6.43
N VAL A 224 -4.20 -8.95 -7.47
CA VAL A 224 -3.91 -9.31 -8.85
C VAL A 224 -3.03 -8.22 -9.48
N ALA A 225 -1.96 -8.64 -10.15
CA ALA A 225 -1.09 -7.73 -10.89
C ALA A 225 -1.84 -7.13 -12.09
N ARG A 226 -1.77 -5.81 -12.27
CA ARG A 226 -2.21 -5.16 -13.51
C ARG A 226 -1.33 -5.58 -14.71
N ASP A 227 -0.04 -5.84 -14.47
CA ASP A 227 0.90 -6.41 -15.44
C ASP A 227 1.80 -7.46 -14.77
N PHE A 228 1.55 -8.74 -15.03
CA PHE A 228 2.30 -9.86 -14.47
C PHE A 228 3.75 -9.96 -14.97
N LYS A 229 4.14 -9.21 -16.00
CA LYS A 229 5.53 -9.19 -16.50
C LYS A 229 6.42 -8.30 -15.65
N THR A 230 5.84 -7.29 -15.00
CA THR A 230 6.57 -6.30 -14.20
C THR A 230 6.32 -6.43 -12.71
N THR A 231 5.21 -7.07 -12.33
CA THR A 231 4.73 -7.15 -10.95
C THR A 231 4.53 -8.61 -10.56
N ASP A 232 5.28 -9.05 -9.56
CA ASP A 232 5.07 -10.34 -8.89
C ASP A 232 4.07 -10.16 -7.74
N VAL A 233 3.05 -11.01 -7.65
CA VAL A 233 2.01 -10.95 -6.61
C VAL A 233 1.89 -12.30 -5.93
N ILE A 234 2.05 -12.29 -4.61
CA ILE A 234 1.98 -13.47 -3.76
C ILE A 234 0.83 -13.28 -2.77
N ASN A 235 -0.23 -14.07 -2.91
CA ASN A 235 -1.35 -14.10 -1.99
C ASN A 235 -1.15 -15.21 -0.95
N ILE A 236 -1.27 -14.87 0.33
CA ILE A 236 -0.97 -15.73 1.48
C ILE A 236 -2.20 -15.75 2.39
N LEU A 237 -2.88 -16.90 2.47
CA LEU A 237 -4.04 -17.07 3.32
C LEU A 237 -3.64 -17.28 4.79
N ARG A 238 -4.30 -16.58 5.71
CA ARG A 238 -3.96 -16.48 7.12
C ARG A 238 -5.14 -16.83 8.04
N PRO A 239 -4.94 -17.68 9.08
CA PRO A 239 -6.01 -18.09 9.99
C PRO A 239 -6.24 -17.10 11.15
N GLU A 240 -5.37 -16.10 11.31
CA GLU A 240 -5.45 -15.09 12.37
C GLU A 240 -6.74 -14.23 12.28
N GLY A 241 -6.97 -13.39 13.30
CA GLY A 241 -7.97 -12.32 13.19
C GLY A 241 -7.38 -11.07 12.58
N HIS A 242 -8.24 -10.16 12.12
CA HIS A 242 -7.86 -8.87 11.51
C HIS A 242 -6.78 -8.15 12.31
N THR A 243 -7.02 -7.90 13.60
CA THR A 243 -6.08 -7.19 14.48
C THR A 243 -4.93 -8.05 15.04
N LYS A 244 -4.75 -9.28 14.54
CA LYS A 244 -3.73 -10.23 15.04
C LYS A 244 -2.77 -10.69 13.96
N ILE A 245 -3.15 -10.53 12.68
CA ILE A 245 -2.31 -10.91 11.54
C ILE A 245 -0.99 -10.13 11.55
N ASP A 246 -1.05 -8.87 11.99
CA ASP A 246 0.06 -7.96 12.12
C ASP A 246 0.88 -8.20 13.39
N GLU A 247 0.48 -9.11 14.28
CA GLU A 247 1.26 -9.57 15.45
C GLU A 247 1.91 -10.95 15.21
N ALA A 248 1.57 -11.62 14.10
CA ALA A 248 2.01 -12.98 13.82
C ALA A 248 3.52 -13.02 13.53
N ALA A 249 4.26 -13.78 14.34
CA ALA A 249 5.72 -13.81 14.30
C ALA A 249 6.31 -14.35 12.99
N ASP A 250 5.58 -15.19 12.25
CA ASP A 250 5.97 -15.64 10.92
C ASP A 250 5.67 -14.60 9.84
N VAL A 251 4.56 -13.88 9.92
CA VAL A 251 4.25 -12.72 9.06
C VAL A 251 5.31 -11.63 9.25
N HIS A 252 5.66 -11.29 10.49
CA HIS A 252 6.75 -10.36 10.82
C HIS A 252 8.07 -10.75 10.16
N ARG A 253 8.42 -12.03 10.28
CA ARG A 253 9.67 -12.58 9.76
C ARG A 253 9.72 -12.49 8.24
N GLU A 254 8.63 -12.84 7.57
CA GLU A 254 8.52 -12.77 6.12
C GLU A 254 8.67 -11.32 5.63
N ILE A 255 7.92 -10.39 6.22
CA ILE A 255 8.03 -8.95 5.89
C ILE A 255 9.45 -8.46 6.14
N PHE A 256 10.05 -8.79 7.28
CA PHE A 256 11.41 -8.38 7.60
C PHE A 256 12.44 -8.90 6.59
N GLN A 257 12.33 -10.18 6.20
CA GLN A 257 13.22 -10.81 5.23
C GLN A 257 13.10 -10.16 3.85
N GLU A 258 11.88 -9.87 3.42
CA GLU A 258 11.60 -9.27 2.11
C GLU A 258 12.06 -7.82 2.03
N ILE A 259 11.88 -7.04 3.11
CA ILE A 259 12.45 -5.70 3.23
C ILE A 259 13.98 -5.77 3.17
N THR A 260 14.60 -6.64 3.96
CA THR A 260 16.06 -6.80 4.01
C THR A 260 16.61 -7.17 2.63
N GLN A 261 15.95 -8.10 1.92
CA GLN A 261 16.33 -8.49 0.57
C GLN A 261 16.32 -7.32 -0.40
N VAL A 262 15.29 -6.46 -0.37
CA VAL A 262 15.23 -5.25 -1.21
C VAL A 262 16.39 -4.30 -0.90
N LEU A 263 16.67 -4.06 0.40
CA LEU A 263 17.74 -3.18 0.83
C LEU A 263 19.12 -3.69 0.41
N ASP A 264 19.38 -4.99 0.59
CA ASP A 264 20.64 -5.64 0.20
C ASP A 264 20.85 -5.60 -1.32
N GLN A 265 19.80 -5.90 -2.10
CA GLN A 265 19.86 -5.82 -3.56
C GLN A 265 20.18 -4.40 -4.04
N ASN A 266 19.53 -3.39 -3.45
CA ASN A 266 19.81 -1.99 -3.76
C ASN A 266 21.25 -1.60 -3.40
N TYR A 267 21.73 -2.01 -2.22
CA TYR A 267 23.11 -1.76 -1.80
C TYR A 267 24.13 -2.35 -2.76
N LEU A 268 23.95 -3.62 -3.15
CA LEU A 268 24.81 -4.31 -4.10
C LEU A 268 24.77 -3.65 -5.49
N ALA A 269 23.59 -3.22 -5.95
CA ALA A 269 23.44 -2.52 -7.22
C ALA A 269 24.21 -1.18 -7.23
N LYS A 270 24.10 -0.38 -6.16
CA LYS A 270 24.85 0.89 -6.04
C LYS A 270 26.35 0.65 -6.02
N ARG A 271 26.83 -0.34 -5.26
CA ARG A 271 28.26 -0.70 -5.24
C ARG A 271 28.77 -1.13 -6.60
N LYS A 272 28.00 -1.95 -7.32
CA LYS A 272 28.36 -2.38 -8.68
C LYS A 272 28.47 -1.19 -9.63
N GLN A 273 27.53 -0.25 -9.57
CA GLN A 273 27.56 0.97 -10.39
C GLN A 273 28.78 1.84 -10.08
N GLN A 274 29.12 2.01 -8.79
CA GLN A 274 30.31 2.76 -8.38
C GLN A 274 31.60 2.12 -8.89
N LEU A 275 31.74 0.80 -8.74
CA LEU A 275 32.91 0.06 -9.25
C LEU A 275 33.03 0.16 -10.77
N ALA A 276 31.92 0.05 -11.50
CA ALA A 276 31.90 0.21 -12.95
C ALA A 276 32.32 1.64 -13.37
N GLY A 277 31.89 2.66 -12.63
CA GLY A 277 32.30 4.05 -12.83
C GLY A 277 33.80 4.27 -12.62
N LEU A 278 34.35 3.73 -11.52
CA LEU A 278 35.79 3.81 -11.23
C LEU A 278 36.64 3.11 -12.28
N TYR A 279 36.23 1.91 -12.70
CA TYR A 279 36.92 1.16 -13.74
C TYR A 279 36.97 1.93 -15.06
N ARG A 280 35.84 2.55 -15.46
CA ARG A 280 35.76 3.38 -16.66
C ARG A 280 36.69 4.60 -16.59
N ALA A 281 36.69 5.31 -15.46
CA ALA A 281 37.56 6.46 -15.27
C ALA A 281 39.05 6.08 -15.37
N PHE A 282 39.45 4.97 -14.74
CA PHE A 282 40.82 4.46 -14.82
C PHE A 282 41.22 4.08 -16.25
N TYR A 283 40.32 3.42 -16.98
CA TYR A 283 40.55 3.05 -18.37
C TYR A 283 40.75 4.29 -19.27
N GLU A 284 39.89 5.31 -19.11
CA GLU A 284 39.98 6.56 -19.87
C GLU A 284 41.27 7.34 -19.58
N MET A 285 41.72 7.40 -18.32
CA MET A 285 43.01 8.00 -17.95
C MET A 285 44.21 7.32 -18.61
N ASN A 286 44.21 5.99 -18.67
CA ASN A 286 45.32 5.25 -19.27
C ASN A 286 45.39 5.44 -20.79
N GLN A 287 44.25 5.66 -21.46
CA GLN A 287 44.25 5.95 -22.89
C GLN A 287 44.78 7.35 -23.20
N GLN A 288 44.46 8.34 -22.35
CA GLN A 288 44.99 9.71 -22.49
C GLN A 288 46.49 9.80 -22.25
N ASN A 289 47.05 8.98 -21.35
CA ASN A 289 48.49 8.99 -21.06
C ASN A 289 49.35 8.26 -22.11
N ASN A 290 48.72 7.47 -22.99
CA ASN A 290 49.40 6.72 -24.06
C ASN A 290 49.19 7.35 -25.45
N SER A 291 48.56 8.53 -25.52
CA SER A 291 48.34 9.32 -26.74
C SER A 291 49.25 10.54 -26.74
#